data_AF-A0A821NSL5-F1
#
_entry.id   AF-A0A821NSL5-F1
#
_cell.length_a   1.000
_cell.length_b   1.000
_cell.length_c   1.000
_cell.angle_alpha   90.00
_cell.angle_beta   90.00
_cell.angle_gamma   90.00
#
_symmetry.space_group_name_H-M   'P 1'
#
loop_
_entity.id
_entity.type
_entity.pdbx_description
1 polymer ?
#
loop_
_entity_poly.entity_id
_entity_poly.type
_entity_poly.pdbx_seq_one_letter_code
_entity_poly.pdbx_strand_id
1 'polypeptide(L)'
;LFETANLNIHSKLQNSVQELIKMIFNVENMQKALLSFDIDLNKMPLGKLSKNQLDKAYQILTELQTLITSSVTTSKTAIIDASNPFYT
;
A
#
# COMPACT_ATOMS: atom_id res chain seq x y z
N LEU A 1 21.24 -10.40 -3.76
CA LEU A 1 21.24 -11.59 -4.63
C LEU A 1 20.15 -11.50 -5.70
N PHE A 2 20.18 -10.44 -6.52
CA PHE A 2 19.54 -10.40 -7.83
C PHE A 2 20.57 -9.80 -8.77
N GLU A 3 21.61 -10.59 -9.01
CA GLU A 3 22.52 -10.33 -10.11
C GLU A 3 21.74 -10.71 -11.37
N THR A 4 21.32 -9.70 -12.14
CA THR A 4 20.68 -9.89 -13.42
C THR A 4 21.71 -10.52 -14.35
N ALA A 5 21.78 -11.85 -14.34
CA ALA A 5 22.32 -12.58 -15.47
C ALA A 5 21.53 -12.11 -16.68
N ASN A 6 22.21 -11.38 -17.57
CA ASN A 6 21.66 -10.84 -18.81
C ASN A 6 21.48 -12.02 -19.79
N LEU A 7 20.60 -12.95 -19.42
CA LEU A 7 20.14 -14.04 -20.26
C LEU A 7 19.20 -13.38 -21.26
N ASN A 8 19.66 -13.22 -22.49
CA ASN A 8 18.89 -12.67 -23.60
C ASN A 8 17.82 -13.69 -24.04
N ILE A 9 16.90 -14.00 -23.12
CA ILE A 9 15.80 -14.94 -23.31
C ILE A 9 14.71 -14.18 -24.03
N HIS A 10 14.48 -14.54 -25.29
CA HIS A 10 13.41 -13.96 -26.06
C HIS A 10 12.06 -14.40 -25.49
N SER A 11 11.22 -13.44 -25.11
CA SER A 11 9.86 -13.72 -24.64
C SER A 11 9.03 -14.32 -25.78
N LYS A 12 8.23 -15.34 -25.47
CA LYS A 12 7.29 -15.96 -26.41
C LYS A 12 5.97 -15.20 -26.52
N LEU A 13 5.79 -14.13 -25.74
CA LEU A 13 4.57 -13.33 -25.71
C LEU A 13 4.57 -12.29 -26.83
N GLN A 14 3.39 -11.94 -27.34
CA GLN A 14 3.25 -10.83 -28.28
C GLN A 14 3.69 -9.51 -27.63
N ASN A 15 4.23 -8.58 -28.43
CA ASN A 15 4.73 -7.30 -27.93
C ASN A 15 3.67 -6.53 -27.12
N SER A 16 2.41 -6.51 -27.56
CA SER A 16 1.31 -5.87 -26.82
C SER A 16 1.13 -6.43 -25.41
N VAL A 17 1.26 -7.75 -25.25
CA VAL A 17 1.17 -8.43 -23.95
C VAL A 17 2.40 -8.13 -23.09
N GLN A 18 3.59 -8.09 -23.70
CA GLN A 18 4.82 -7.72 -22.99
C GLN A 18 4.75 -6.29 -22.45
N GLU A 19 4.30 -5.34 -23.26
CA GLU A 19 4.12 -3.95 -22.84
C GLU A 19 3.07 -3.81 -21.75
N LEU A 20 1.95 -4.56 -21.85
CA LEU A 20 0.95 -4.61 -20.79
C LEU A 20 1.53 -5.12 -19.46
N ILE A 21 2.30 -6.22 -19.50
CA ILE A 21 2.93 -6.78 -18.30
C ILE A 21 3.92 -5.79 -17.70
N LYS A 22 4.78 -5.17 -18.52
CA LYS A 22 5.73 -4.13 -18.06
C LYS A 22 5.00 -2.95 -17.42
N MET A 23 3.88 -2.53 -17.98
CA MET A 23 3.06 -1.45 -17.44
C MET A 23 2.45 -1.81 -16.08
N ILE A 24 1.86 -3.01 -15.95
CA ILE A 24 1.22 -3.47 -14.70
C ILE A 24 2.26 -3.68 -13.59
N PHE A 25 3.42 -4.27 -13.92
CA PHE A 25 4.46 -4.62 -12.95
C PHE A 25 5.60 -3.60 -12.87
N ASN A 26 5.35 -2.34 -13.23
CA ASN A 26 6.34 -1.28 -13.08
C ASN A 26 6.47 -0.85 -11.60
N VAL A 27 7.51 -1.34 -10.93
CA VAL A 27 7.77 -1.06 -9.51
C VAL A 27 7.95 0.43 -9.22
N GLU A 28 8.56 1.19 -10.13
CA GLU A 28 8.73 2.65 -9.94
C GLU A 28 7.38 3.37 -9.93
N ASN A 29 6.47 2.97 -10.82
CA ASN A 29 5.11 3.53 -10.84
C ASN A 29 4.34 3.14 -9.57
N MET A 30 4.50 1.90 -9.08
CA MET A 30 3.92 1.48 -7.81
C MET A 30 4.46 2.31 -6.62
N GLN A 31 5.76 2.58 -6.58
CA GLN A 31 6.37 3.43 -5.56
C GLN A 31 5.86 4.87 -5.62
N LYS A 32 5.79 5.46 -6.82
CA LYS A 32 5.23 6.81 -7.03
C LYS A 32 3.78 6.91 -6.57
N ALA A 33 2.97 5.88 -6.82
CA ALA A 33 1.59 5.85 -6.35
C ALA A 33 1.51 5.84 -4.81
N LEU A 34 2.34 5.04 -4.12
CA LEU A 34 2.38 5.05 -2.66
C LEU A 34 2.84 6.39 -2.08
N LEU A 35 3.84 7.03 -2.69
CA LEU A 35 4.26 8.39 -2.30
C LEU A 35 3.12 9.40 -2.45
N SER A 36 2.27 9.27 -3.47
CA SER A 36 1.10 10.14 -3.66
C SER A 36 -0.01 9.95 -2.61
N PHE A 37 0.04 8.85 -1.84
CA PHE A 37 -0.82 8.60 -0.68
C PHE A 37 -0.13 8.95 0.65
N ASP A 38 0.98 9.71 0.61
CA ASP A 38 1.78 10.09 1.77
C ASP A 38 2.33 8.88 2.57
N ILE A 39 2.53 7.74 1.90
CA ILE A 39 3.12 6.55 2.50
C ILE A 39 4.64 6.66 2.49
N ASP A 40 5.26 6.54 3.67
CA ASP A 40 6.70 6.53 3.82
C ASP A 40 7.29 5.18 3.35
N LEU A 41 7.87 5.18 2.15
CA LEU A 41 8.51 4.00 1.56
C LEU A 41 9.73 3.50 2.33
N ASN A 42 10.35 4.31 3.20
CA ASN A 42 11.45 3.85 4.04
C ASN A 42 10.93 2.99 5.20
N LYS A 43 9.78 3.36 5.76
CA LYS A 43 9.12 2.60 6.84
C LYS A 43 8.32 1.41 6.31
N MET A 44 7.64 1.58 5.18
CA MET A 44 6.75 0.58 4.57
C MET A 44 7.16 0.30 3.12
N PRO A 45 8.31 -0.36 2.87
CA PRO A 45 8.69 -0.72 1.52
C PRO A 45 7.72 -1.77 0.96
N LEU A 46 7.36 -1.64 -0.34
CA LEU A 46 6.39 -2.49 -1.05
C LEU A 46 6.50 -3.99 -0.72
N GLY A 47 7.72 -4.52 -0.70
CA GLY A 47 7.98 -5.94 -0.46
C GLY A 47 7.90 -6.42 1.00
N LYS A 48 7.76 -5.50 1.96
CA LYS A 48 7.65 -5.84 3.40
C LYS A 48 6.29 -5.51 3.99
N LEU A 49 5.35 -5.01 3.18
CA LEU A 49 3.96 -4.83 3.60
C LEU A 49 3.33 -6.22 3.79
N SER A 50 2.99 -6.57 5.03
CA SER A 50 2.36 -7.85 5.34
C SER A 50 0.84 -7.77 5.28
N LYS A 51 0.19 -8.89 4.93
CA LYS A 51 -1.27 -9.03 4.97
C LYS A 51 -1.83 -8.69 6.35
N ASN A 52 -1.19 -9.17 7.43
CA ASN A 52 -1.65 -8.92 8.79
C ASN A 52 -1.62 -7.42 9.16
N GLN A 53 -0.65 -6.65 8.65
CA GLN A 53 -0.63 -5.20 8.84
C GLN A 53 -1.80 -4.53 8.12
N LEU A 54 -2.10 -4.97 6.90
CA LEU A 54 -3.23 -4.47 6.12
C LEU A 54 -4.57 -4.77 6.82
N ASP A 55 -4.76 -6.00 7.30
CA ASP A 55 -5.98 -6.41 8.00
C ASP A 55 -6.21 -5.59 9.28
N LYS A 56 -5.14 -5.35 10.06
CA LYS A 56 -5.21 -4.47 11.24
C LYS A 56 -5.54 -3.02 10.88
N ALA A 57 -4.92 -2.47 9.84
CA ALA A 57 -5.22 -1.13 9.37
C ALA A 57 -6.69 -0.98 8.97
N TYR A 58 -7.25 -1.98 8.27
CA TYR A 58 -8.68 -2.00 7.93
C TYR A 58 -9.59 -2.04 9.15
N GLN A 59 -9.25 -2.82 10.18
CA GLN A 59 -10.00 -2.84 11.43
C GLN A 59 -10.02 -1.45 12.09
N ILE A 60 -8.86 -0.81 12.23
CA ILE A 60 -8.75 0.53 12.82
C ILE A 60 -9.58 1.56 12.03
N LEU A 61 -9.52 1.53 10.69
CA LEU A 61 -10.31 2.43 9.86
C LEU A 61 -11.82 2.18 9.99
N THR A 62 -12.24 0.94 10.17
CA THR A 62 -13.66 0.57 10.38
C THR A 62 -14.16 1.08 11.73
N GLU A 63 -13.34 0.98 12.78
CA GLU A 63 -13.65 1.53 14.10
C GLU A 63 -13.74 3.06 14.06
N LEU A 64 -12.79 3.73 13.40
CA LEU A 64 -12.81 5.18 13.18
C LEU A 64 -14.07 5.62 12.42
N GLN A 65 -14.43 4.92 11.34
CA GLN A 65 -15.65 5.20 10.58
C GLN A 65 -16.89 5.10 11.47
N THR A 66 -16.95 4.09 12.33
CA THR A 66 -18.07 3.88 13.26
C THR A 66 -18.14 5.02 14.27
N LEU A 67 -17.01 5.42 14.86
CA LEU A 67 -16.92 6.54 15.82
C LEU A 67 -17.36 7.89 15.22
N ILE A 68 -17.05 8.13 13.95
CA ILE A 68 -17.44 9.36 13.24
C ILE A 68 -18.91 9.34 12.84
N THR A 69 -19.44 8.18 12.44
CA THR A 69 -20.83 8.06 11.95
C THR A 69 -21.85 7.96 13.08
N SER A 70 -21.41 7.54 14.27
CA SER A 70 -22.24 7.54 15.48
C SER A 70 -22.68 8.96 15.81
N SER A 71 -23.98 9.23 15.89
CA SER A 71 -24.56 10.55 16.21
C SER A 71 -24.31 11.04 17.65
N VAL A 72 -23.40 10.40 18.36
CA VAL A 72 -22.94 10.78 19.69
C VAL A 72 -21.94 11.90 19.51
N THR A 73 -21.93 12.89 20.40
CA THR A 73 -20.93 13.98 20.40
C THR A 73 -19.54 13.39 20.62
N THR A 74 -18.89 12.91 19.57
CA THR A 74 -17.58 12.25 19.65
C THR A 74 -16.55 13.31 20.03
N SER A 75 -15.97 13.15 21.22
CA SER A 75 -14.91 14.05 21.69
C SER A 75 -13.71 13.99 20.74
N LYS A 76 -13.11 15.15 20.46
CA LYS A 76 -11.88 15.27 19.66
C LYS A 76 -10.77 14.35 20.17
N THR A 77 -10.69 14.15 21.49
CA THR A 77 -9.74 13.24 22.13
C THR A 77 -9.94 11.80 21.69
N ALA A 78 -11.19 11.32 21.63
CA ALA A 78 -11.50 9.95 21.21
C ALA A 78 -11.11 9.68 19.75
N ILE A 79 -11.27 10.67 18.87
CA ILE A 79 -10.85 10.57 17.47
C ILE A 79 -9.31 10.48 17.37
N ILE A 80 -8.60 11.32 18.14
CA ILE A 80 -7.13 11.31 18.18
C ILE A 80 -6.64 9.93 18.65
N ASP A 81 -7.18 9.45 19.77
CA ASP A 81 -6.77 8.17 20.37
C ASP A 81 -7.01 6.99 19.42
N ALA A 82 -8.11 7.00 18.66
CA ALA A 82 -8.40 5.98 17.66
C ALA A 82 -7.57 6.13 16.37
N SER A 83 -7.07 7.33 16.05
CA SER A 83 -6.25 7.58 14.85
C SER A 83 -4.76 7.26 15.03
N ASN A 84 -4.22 7.38 16.25
CA ASN A 84 -2.80 7.12 16.52
C ASN A 84 -2.34 5.69 16.13
N PRO A 85 -3.11 4.63 16.41
CA PRO A 85 -2.75 3.26 16.01
C PRO A 85 -2.64 3.06 14.50
N PHE A 86 -3.30 3.88 13.67
CA PHE A 86 -3.21 3.77 12.22
C PHE A 86 -1.84 4.20 11.68
N TYR A 87 -1.20 5.18 12.33
CA TYR A 87 0.07 5.76 11.90
C TYR A 87 1.32 5.09 12.52
N THR A 88 1.14 4.08 13.38
CA THR A 88 2.21 3.38 14.09
C THR A 88 2.37 1.96 13.58
#